data_AF-A0A1J3EGN5-F1
#
_entry.id   AF-A0A1J3EGN5-F1
#
_cell.length_a   1.000
_cell.length_b   1.000
_cell.length_c   1.000
_cell.angle_alpha   90.00
_cell.angle_beta   90.00
_cell.angle_gamma   90.00
#
_symmetry.space_group_name_H-M   'P 1'
#
loop_
_entity.id
_entity.type
_entity.pdbx_description
1 polymer ?
#
loop_
_entity_poly.entity_id
_entity_poly.type
_entity_poly.pdbx_seq_one_letter_code
_entity_poly.pdbx_strand_id
1 'polypeptide(L)'
;KKVVEMGFDPKTLRFIQALRVVQRFSNKSIEEKVDVYKKLGFSVNDVWGMFKKWPFSLTHSEKNISNSMETFLGLGFSRDEFTMMVKSQPQCIGYSSEMVKKKTEFLVKKMNWPLKA
;
A
#
# COMPACT_ATOMS: atom_id res chain seq x y z
N LYS A 1 -10.72 -16.49 -15.58
CA LYS A 1 -11.15 -15.29 -16.34
C LYS A 1 -11.24 -14.03 -15.47
N LYS A 2 -11.71 -14.12 -14.22
CA LYS A 2 -11.77 -13.01 -13.23
C LYS A 2 -10.62 -11.98 -13.24
N VAL A 3 -9.35 -12.40 -13.28
CA VAL A 3 -8.20 -11.47 -13.29
C VAL A 3 -8.06 -10.73 -14.63
N VAL A 4 -8.45 -11.35 -15.74
CA VAL A 4 -8.49 -10.71 -17.07
C VAL A 4 -9.60 -9.66 -17.12
N GLU A 5 -10.78 -9.98 -16.57
CA GLU A 5 -11.92 -9.06 -16.47
C GLU A 5 -11.61 -7.82 -15.61
N MET A 6 -10.67 -7.93 -14.65
CA MET A 6 -10.16 -6.80 -13.87
C MET A 6 -9.21 -5.87 -14.67
N GLY A 7 -8.87 -6.24 -15.91
CA GLY A 7 -8.02 -5.44 -16.81
C GLY A 7 -6.53 -5.74 -16.72
N PHE A 8 -6.12 -6.91 -16.19
CA PHE A 8 -4.73 -7.35 -16.24
C PHE A 8 -4.42 -8.03 -17.57
N ASP A 9 -3.32 -7.63 -18.22
CA ASP A 9 -2.78 -8.32 -19.39
C ASP A 9 -2.18 -9.68 -18.98
N PRO A 10 -2.72 -10.82 -19.50
CA PRO A 10 -2.26 -12.17 -19.19
C PRO A 10 -0.77 -12.43 -19.41
N LYS A 11 -0.09 -11.62 -20.23
CA LYS A 11 1.35 -11.76 -20.55
C LYS A 11 2.27 -11.07 -19.55
N THR A 12 1.72 -10.38 -18.56
CA THR A 12 2.52 -9.59 -17.60
C THR A 12 2.75 -10.32 -16.28
N LEU A 13 3.86 -9.99 -15.61
CA LEU A 13 4.08 -10.42 -14.23
C LEU A 13 2.97 -9.96 -13.28
N ARG A 14 2.34 -8.82 -13.57
CA ARG A 14 1.21 -8.30 -12.77
C ARG A 14 0.00 -9.24 -12.81
N PHE A 15 -0.28 -9.86 -13.95
CA PHE A 15 -1.32 -10.88 -14.04
C PHE A 15 -1.01 -12.08 -13.15
N ILE A 16 0.21 -12.60 -13.19
CA ILE A 16 0.62 -13.74 -12.34
C ILE A 16 0.50 -13.38 -10.86
N GLN A 17 0.92 -12.18 -10.47
CA GLN A 17 0.81 -11.70 -9.09
C GLN A 17 -0.65 -11.55 -8.65
N ALA A 18 -1.51 -10.94 -9.48
CA ALA A 18 -2.93 -10.78 -9.19
C ALA A 18 -3.65 -12.13 -9.10
N LEU A 19 -3.32 -13.08 -9.98
CA LEU A 19 -3.85 -14.43 -9.94
C LEU A 19 -3.49 -15.14 -8.63
N ARG A 20 -2.23 -15.05 -8.17
CA ARG A 20 -1.84 -15.61 -6.87
C ARG A 20 -2.64 -15.01 -5.71
N VAL A 21 -2.88 -13.71 -5.72
CA VAL A 21 -3.65 -13.04 -4.65
C VAL A 21 -5.11 -13.47 -4.68
N VAL A 22 -5.76 -13.44 -5.85
CA VAL A 22 -7.17 -13.81 -6.01
C VAL A 22 -7.42 -15.30 -5.72
N GLN A 23 -6.45 -16.18 -6.00
CA GLN A 23 -6.55 -17.61 -5.66
C GLN A 23 -6.33 -17.87 -4.16
N ARG A 24 -5.50 -17.06 -3.50
CA ARG A 24 -5.16 -17.22 -2.08
C ARG A 24 -6.30 -16.80 -1.14
N PHE A 25 -7.11 -15.82 -1.53
CA PHE A 25 -8.14 -15.22 -0.67
C PHE A 25 -9.54 -15.43 -1.23
N SER A 26 -10.51 -15.69 -0.35
CA SER A 26 -11.92 -15.71 -0.71
C SER A 26 -12.42 -14.30 -1.10
N ASN A 27 -13.56 -14.21 -1.81
CA ASN A 27 -14.19 -12.92 -2.12
C ASN A 27 -14.46 -12.11 -0.85
N LYS A 28 -15.02 -12.76 0.18
CA LYS A 28 -15.27 -12.14 1.49
C LYS A 28 -13.98 -11.61 2.13
N SER A 29 -12.90 -12.38 2.09
CA SER A 29 -11.61 -11.94 2.62
C SER A 29 -11.05 -10.74 1.85
N ILE A 30 -11.27 -10.66 0.54
CA ILE A 30 -10.89 -9.50 -0.27
C ILE A 30 -11.73 -8.27 0.10
N GLU A 31 -13.04 -8.44 0.28
CA GLU A 31 -13.95 -7.36 0.72
C GLU A 31 -13.54 -6.80 2.08
N GLU A 32 -13.28 -7.66 3.06
CA GLU A 32 -12.78 -7.26 4.39
C GLU A 32 -11.47 -6.46 4.29
N LYS A 33 -10.57 -6.86 3.39
CA LYS A 33 -9.32 -6.14 3.14
C LYS A 33 -9.54 -4.77 2.48
N VAL A 34 -10.52 -4.65 1.58
CA VAL A 34 -10.91 -3.35 1.00
C VAL A 34 -11.49 -2.44 2.08
N ASP A 35 -12.29 -2.99 3.01
CA ASP A 35 -12.87 -2.21 4.11
C ASP A 35 -11.83 -1.69 5.11
N VAL A 36 -10.74 -2.44 5.35
CA VAL A 36 -9.59 -1.95 6.12
C VAL A 36 -9.01 -0.68 5.50
N TYR A 37 -8.77 -0.69 4.19
CA TYR A 37 -8.27 0.51 3.50
C TYR A 37 -9.27 1.67 3.54
N LYS A 38 -10.57 1.40 3.44
CA LYS A 38 -11.61 2.44 3.57
C LYS A 38 -11.59 3.12 4.94
N LYS A 39 -11.44 2.36 6.03
CA LYS A 39 -11.30 2.91 7.39
C LYS A 39 -10.07 3.82 7.54
N LEU A 40 -9.05 3.61 6.70
CA LEU A 40 -7.82 4.39 6.67
C LEU A 40 -7.87 5.58 5.69
N GLY A 41 -9.03 5.86 5.09
CA GLY A 41 -9.26 7.04 4.24
C GLY A 41 -9.08 6.79 2.73
N PHE A 42 -8.88 5.55 2.29
CA PHE A 42 -8.79 5.23 0.86
C PHE A 42 -10.17 5.00 0.26
N SER A 43 -10.43 5.53 -0.94
CA SER A 43 -11.63 5.15 -1.68
C SER A 43 -11.50 3.73 -2.26
N VAL A 44 -12.61 3.10 -2.62
CA VAL A 44 -12.60 1.79 -3.31
C VAL A 44 -11.81 1.88 -4.62
N ASN A 45 -11.90 3.00 -5.33
CA ASN A 45 -11.13 3.24 -6.56
C ASN A 45 -9.63 3.34 -6.29
N ASP A 46 -9.22 3.96 -5.17
CA ASP A 46 -7.81 3.99 -4.77
C ASP A 46 -7.29 2.58 -4.50
N VAL A 47 -8.04 1.77 -3.76
CA VAL A 47 -7.66 0.39 -3.44
C VAL A 47 -7.49 -0.45 -4.71
N TRP A 48 -8.42 -0.36 -5.66
CA TRP A 48 -8.28 -1.08 -6.93
C TRP A 48 -7.17 -0.53 -7.81
N GLY A 49 -6.92 0.79 -7.79
CA GLY A 49 -5.76 1.41 -8.43
C GLY A 49 -4.44 0.87 -7.85
N MET A 50 -4.34 0.78 -6.53
CA MET A 50 -3.19 0.20 -5.83
C MET A 50 -3.03 -1.28 -6.15
N PHE A 51 -4.12 -2.06 -6.19
CA PHE A 51 -4.09 -3.47 -6.55
C PHE A 51 -3.58 -3.69 -7.98
N LYS A 52 -4.01 -2.87 -8.95
CA LYS A 52 -3.50 -2.91 -10.32
C LYS A 52 -2.01 -2.57 -10.41
N LYS A 53 -1.56 -1.57 -9.66
CA LYS A 53 -0.14 -1.18 -9.59
C LYS A 53 0.72 -2.25 -8.91
N TRP A 54 0.23 -2.82 -7.82
CA TRP A 54 0.92 -3.81 -7.00
C TRP A 54 -0.09 -4.74 -6.34
N PRO A 55 -0.35 -5.93 -6.92
CA PRO A 55 -1.39 -6.83 -6.41
C PRO A 55 -1.19 -7.26 -4.95
N PHE A 56 0.06 -7.29 -4.48
CA PHE A 56 0.35 -7.65 -3.11
C PHE A 56 -0.09 -6.63 -2.06
N SER A 57 -0.55 -5.43 -2.47
CA SER A 57 -1.16 -4.43 -1.57
C SER A 57 -2.30 -5.02 -0.73
N LEU A 58 -3.08 -5.94 -1.27
CA LEU A 58 -4.15 -6.61 -0.52
C LEU A 58 -3.66 -7.75 0.39
N THR A 59 -2.39 -8.14 0.35
CA THR A 59 -1.90 -9.27 1.19
C THR A 59 -1.58 -8.87 2.63
N HIS A 60 -1.37 -7.58 2.91
CA HIS A 60 -1.09 -7.10 4.26
C HIS A 60 -2.29 -7.26 5.19
N SER A 61 -2.01 -7.43 6.48
CA SER A 61 -3.02 -7.43 7.55
C SER A 61 -3.37 -5.99 7.94
N GLU A 62 -4.54 -5.79 8.55
CA GLU A 62 -4.93 -4.50 9.13
C GLU A 62 -3.87 -3.96 10.09
N LYS A 63 -3.36 -4.81 10.99
CA LYS A 63 -2.26 -4.46 11.90
C LYS A 63 -1.03 -3.93 11.16
N ASN A 64 -0.62 -4.56 10.06
CA ASN A 64 0.54 -4.12 9.30
C ASN A 64 0.31 -2.74 8.65
N ILE A 65 -0.88 -2.53 8.08
CA ILE A 65 -1.22 -1.26 7.41
C ILE A 65 -1.32 -0.13 8.43
N SER A 66 -1.99 -0.37 9.57
CA SER A 66 -2.10 0.61 10.66
C SER A 66 -0.73 0.95 11.24
N ASN A 67 0.12 -0.04 11.52
CA ASN A 67 1.47 0.20 12.03
C ASN A 67 2.33 1.02 11.03
N SER A 68 2.17 0.77 9.74
CA SER A 68 2.83 1.57 8.70
C SER A 68 2.36 3.02 8.77
N MET A 69 1.03 3.26 8.78
CA MET A 69 0.47 4.61 8.91
C MET A 69 1.00 5.32 10.17
N GLU A 70 0.92 4.69 11.34
CA GLU A 70 1.42 5.27 12.59
C GLU A 70 2.93 5.59 12.54
N THR A 71 3.72 4.77 11.82
CA THR A 71 5.15 5.06 11.61
C THR A 71 5.34 6.35 10.81
N PHE A 72 4.60 6.54 9.71
CA PHE A 72 4.70 7.76 8.90
C PHE A 72 4.15 8.98 9.65
N LEU A 73 3.03 8.84 10.36
CA LEU A 73 2.49 9.93 11.20
C LEU A 73 3.49 10.35 12.28
N GLY A 74 4.13 9.38 12.97
CA GLY A 74 5.16 9.64 13.96
C GLY A 74 6.45 10.28 13.40
N LEU A 75 6.66 10.21 12.08
CA LEU A 75 7.74 10.91 11.38
C LEU A 75 7.35 12.33 10.93
N GLY A 76 6.10 12.75 11.16
CA GLY A 76 5.62 14.09 10.87
C GLY A 76 4.89 14.25 9.54
N PHE A 77 4.61 13.15 8.82
CA PHE A 77 3.73 13.15 7.66
C PHE A 77 2.27 13.29 8.09
N SER A 78 1.47 14.01 7.32
CA SER A 78 0.01 14.04 7.46
C SER A 78 -0.64 12.76 6.91
N ARG A 79 -1.92 12.54 7.28
CA ARG A 79 -2.72 11.46 6.70
C ARG A 79 -2.85 11.58 5.18
N ASP A 80 -2.99 12.80 4.66
CA ASP A 80 -3.13 13.05 3.23
C ASP A 80 -1.83 12.75 2.48
N GLU A 81 -0.68 13.16 3.01
CA GLU A 81 0.63 12.80 2.45
C GLU A 81 0.84 11.28 2.47
N PHE A 82 0.48 10.61 3.57
CA PHE A 82 0.55 9.15 3.64
C PHE A 82 -0.33 8.48 2.58
N THR A 83 -1.59 8.86 2.47
CA THR A 83 -2.49 8.27 1.46
C THR A 83 -2.00 8.55 0.04
N MET A 84 -1.48 9.74 -0.24
CA MET A 84 -0.87 10.10 -1.52
C MET A 84 0.36 9.24 -1.85
N MET A 85 1.27 9.06 -0.89
CA MET A 85 2.44 8.20 -1.03
C MET A 85 2.05 6.76 -1.32
N VAL A 86 1.10 6.21 -0.56
CA VAL A 86 0.63 4.83 -0.71
C VAL A 86 -0.08 4.62 -2.05
N LYS A 87 -0.93 5.55 -2.49
CA LYS A 87 -1.58 5.51 -3.81
C LYS A 87 -0.57 5.49 -4.95
N SER A 88 0.51 6.26 -4.78
CA SER A 88 1.59 6.35 -5.77
C SER A 88 2.46 5.10 -5.76
N GLN A 89 2.80 4.62 -4.57
CA GLN A 89 3.72 3.51 -4.34
C GLN A 89 3.22 2.57 -3.22
N PRO A 90 2.32 1.62 -3.52
CA PRO A 90 1.67 0.76 -2.51
C PRO A 90 2.64 -0.11 -1.69
N GLN A 91 3.85 -0.32 -2.20
CA GLN A 91 4.89 -1.14 -1.57
C GLN A 91 5.38 -0.55 -0.24
N CYS A 92 5.20 0.76 -0.01
CA CYS A 92 5.66 1.41 1.21
C CYS A 92 4.98 0.89 2.49
N ILE A 93 3.76 0.35 2.36
CA ILE A 93 3.04 -0.31 3.45
C ILE A 93 3.81 -1.52 3.99
N GLY A 94 4.56 -2.20 3.12
CA GLY A 94 5.33 -3.39 3.45
C GLY A 94 6.71 -3.11 4.05
N TYR A 95 7.14 -1.85 4.15
CA TYR A 95 8.43 -1.52 4.75
C TYR A 95 8.38 -1.62 6.27
N SER A 96 9.49 -2.07 6.87
CA SER A 96 9.59 -2.10 8.32
C SER A 96 9.70 -0.69 8.90
N SER A 97 9.19 -0.51 10.12
CA SER A 97 9.28 0.75 10.86
C SER A 97 10.73 1.23 10.98
N GLU A 98 11.65 0.32 11.23
CA GLU A 98 13.07 0.61 11.40
C GLU A 98 13.70 1.14 10.11
N MET A 99 13.36 0.52 8.96
CA MET A 99 13.87 0.94 7.66
C MET A 99 13.39 2.35 7.29
N VAL A 100 12.09 2.62 7.48
CA VAL A 100 11.49 3.92 7.17
C VAL A 100 12.10 5.01 8.05
N LYS A 101 12.23 4.77 9.36
CA LYS A 101 12.85 5.71 10.31
C LYS A 101 14.31 5.98 9.96
N LYS A 102 15.11 4.94 9.72
CA LYS A 102 16.54 5.07 9.39
C LYS A 102 16.76 5.87 8.10
N LYS A 103 15.98 5.60 7.05
CA LYS A 103 16.08 6.35 5.78
C LYS A 103 15.64 7.80 5.95
N THR A 104 14.57 8.04 6.70
CA THR A 104 14.10 9.40 6.98
C THR A 104 15.15 10.20 7.75
N GLU A 105 15.73 9.62 8.80
CA GLU A 105 16.81 10.25 9.57
C GLU A 105 18.02 10.61 8.71
N PHE A 106 18.44 9.68 7.82
CA PHE A 106 19.53 9.94 6.89
C PHE A 106 19.23 11.13 5.97
N LEU A 107 18.04 11.19 5.37
CA LEU A 107 17.67 12.28 4.47
C LEU A 107 17.58 13.62 5.21
N VAL A 108 16.94 13.64 6.38
CA VAL A 108 16.76 14.88 7.14
C VAL A 108 18.06 15.37 7.76
N LYS A 109 18.77 14.52 8.50
CA LYS A 109 19.94 14.94 9.29
C LYS A 109 21.22 15.00 8.48
N LYS A 110 21.45 14.02 7.59
CA LYS A 110 22.71 13.90 6.87
C LYS A 110 22.69 14.59 5.51
N MET A 111 21.55 14.58 4.82
CA MET A 111 21.40 15.25 3.52
C MET A 111 20.78 16.65 3.63
N ASN A 112 20.37 17.07 4.82
CA ASN A 112 19.71 18.36 5.08
C ASN A 112 18.46 18.56 4.21
N TRP A 113 17.70 17.48 3.94
CA TRP A 113 16.46 17.52 3.19
C TRP A 113 15.27 17.60 4.16
N PRO A 114 14.60 18.76 4.26
CA PRO A 114 13.49 18.91 5.19
C PRO A 114 12.30 18.04 4.73
N LEU A 115 11.56 17.49 5.70
CA LEU A 115 10.35 16.69 5.44
C LEU A 115 9.17 17.52 4.94
N LYS A 116 9.24 18.84 5.09
CA LYS A 116 8.23 19.79 4.65
C LYS A 116 8.91 20.82 3.75
N ALA A 117 8.23 21.21 2.67
CA ALA A 117 8.52 22.44 1.94
C ALA A 117 8.00 23.64 2.72
#